data_AF-A0A0X3WAZ9-F1
#
_entry.id   AF-A0A0X3WAZ9-F1
#
_cell.length_a   1.000
_cell.length_b   1.000
_cell.length_c   1.000
_cell.angle_alpha   90.00
_cell.angle_beta   90.00
_cell.angle_gamma   90.00
#
_symmetry.space_group_name_H-M   'P 1'
#
loop_
_entity.id
_entity.type
_entity.pdbx_description
1 polymer ?
#
loop_
_entity_poly.entity_id
_entity_poly.type
_entity_poly.pdbx_seq_one_letter_code
_entity_poly.pdbx_strand_id
1 'polypeptide(L)'
;MADDACLFLLPARHPLIGAPLAAVGELECRETPAVQGWLHAHGVSASSEFVRILPAETEAIIPEEAERLPVPLSPEETIRVQQACAPRSVTDIESELLDFRDTTRERESLVHRALTAGIPAPRIAQLTGLDPQEVGRLTQG
;
A
#
# COMPACT_ATOMS: atom_id res chain seq x y z
N MET A 1 2.87 -5.20 -18.76
CA MET A 1 2.95 -4.13 -17.76
C MET A 1 1.83 -4.41 -16.81
N ALA A 2 2.12 -4.84 -15.58
CA ALA A 2 1.10 -5.04 -14.56
C ALA A 2 0.81 -3.66 -13.97
N ASP A 3 -0.45 -3.32 -13.77
CA ASP A 3 -0.81 -2.13 -13.01
C ASP A 3 -0.38 -2.30 -11.56
N ASP A 4 0.28 -1.28 -11.02
CA ASP A 4 0.86 -1.32 -9.67
C ASP A 4 -0.13 -0.78 -8.63
N ALA A 5 -1.03 0.13 -9.04
CA ALA A 5 -2.06 0.70 -8.19
C ALA A 5 -3.32 1.08 -8.95
N CYS A 6 -4.37 1.38 -8.18
CA CYS A 6 -5.66 1.82 -8.68
C CYS A 6 -6.06 3.14 -8.00
N LEU A 7 -6.30 4.18 -8.80
CA LEU A 7 -6.98 5.39 -8.38
C LEU A 7 -8.50 5.15 -8.43
N PHE A 8 -9.23 5.67 -7.45
CA PHE A 8 -10.68 5.57 -7.46
C PHE A 8 -11.36 6.73 -6.76
N LEU A 9 -12.61 6.98 -7.14
CA LEU A 9 -13.47 7.95 -6.47
C LEU A 9 -14.33 7.25 -5.43
N LEU A 10 -14.18 7.69 -4.19
CA LEU A 10 -14.98 7.18 -3.09
C LEU A 10 -15.89 8.29 -2.56
N PRO A 11 -17.23 8.15 -2.68
CA PRO A 11 -18.14 9.10 -2.09
C PRO A 11 -18.13 9.01 -0.56
N ALA A 12 -18.41 10.13 0.12
CA ALA A 12 -18.34 10.29 1.58
C ALA A 12 -19.17 9.29 2.40
N ARG A 13 -20.07 8.53 1.76
CA ARG A 13 -20.95 7.52 2.37
C ARG A 13 -20.27 6.16 2.60
N HIS A 14 -19.08 5.94 2.03
CA HIS A 14 -18.36 4.67 2.15
C HIS A 14 -17.28 4.74 3.25
N PRO A 15 -16.93 3.58 3.87
CA PRO A 15 -15.79 3.51 4.78
C PRO A 15 -14.52 4.00 4.07
N LEU A 16 -13.68 4.77 4.77
CA LEU A 16 -12.44 5.33 4.22
C LEU A 16 -11.42 4.21 3.92
N ILE A 17 -11.49 3.65 2.72
CA ILE A 17 -10.59 2.61 2.21
C ILE A 17 -9.47 3.23 1.37
N GLY A 18 -8.25 2.72 1.48
CA GLY A 18 -7.07 3.25 0.80
C GLY A 18 -6.58 4.58 1.36
N ALA A 19 -5.51 5.10 0.77
CA ALA A 19 -4.96 6.40 1.15
C ALA A 19 -5.60 7.53 0.33
N PRO A 20 -5.87 8.71 0.92
CA PRO A 20 -6.17 9.87 0.11
C PRO A 20 -4.96 10.18 -0.77
N LEU A 21 -5.18 10.42 -2.06
CA LEU A 21 -4.10 10.63 -3.02
C LEU A 21 -3.17 11.79 -2.60
N ALA A 22 -3.73 12.81 -1.94
CA ALA A 22 -2.99 13.93 -1.37
C ALA A 22 -2.00 13.54 -0.25
N ALA A 23 -2.27 12.48 0.51
CA ALA A 23 -1.46 12.06 1.65
C ALA A 23 -0.28 11.16 1.27
N VAL A 24 -0.30 10.56 0.08
CA VAL A 24 0.81 9.70 -0.41
C VAL A 24 2.03 10.53 -0.84
N GLY A 25 1.82 11.82 -1.14
CA GLY A 25 2.85 12.73 -1.63
C GLY A 25 2.87 12.83 -3.15
N GLU A 26 3.97 13.34 -3.71
CA GLU A 26 4.13 13.50 -5.15
C GLU A 26 4.31 12.13 -5.81
N LEU A 27 3.45 11.85 -6.80
CA LEU A 27 3.53 10.65 -7.64
C LEU A 27 3.67 11.11 -9.09
N GLU A 28 4.61 10.53 -9.83
CA GLU A 28 4.86 10.78 -11.24
C GLU A 28 3.61 10.48 -12.06
N CYS A 29 2.85 9.46 -11.66
CA CYS A 29 1.60 9.09 -12.33
C CYS A 29 0.56 10.21 -12.31
N ARG A 30 0.59 11.12 -11.33
CA ARG A 30 -0.34 12.27 -11.23
C ARG A 30 -0.16 13.25 -12.37
N GLU A 31 1.04 13.38 -12.91
CA GLU A 31 1.34 14.31 -14.00
C GLU A 31 1.00 13.72 -15.38
N THR A 32 0.64 12.44 -15.42
CA THR A 32 0.30 11.78 -16.68
C THR A 32 -1.03 12.30 -17.26
N PRO A 33 -1.15 12.39 -18.60
CA PRO A 33 -2.38 12.87 -19.24
C PRO A 33 -3.59 11.96 -18.96
N ALA A 34 -3.38 10.67 -18.69
CA ALA A 34 -4.44 9.74 -18.33
C ALA A 34 -5.07 10.12 -16.98
N VAL A 35 -4.24 10.36 -15.95
CA VAL A 35 -4.71 10.73 -14.62
C VAL A 35 -5.32 12.13 -14.63
N GLN A 36 -4.68 13.09 -15.30
CA GLN A 36 -5.21 14.46 -15.44
C GLN A 36 -6.57 14.47 -16.17
N GLY A 37 -6.68 13.72 -17.27
CA GLY A 37 -7.93 13.60 -18.03
C GLY A 37 -9.06 12.97 -17.22
N TRP A 38 -8.76 11.93 -16.45
CA TRP A 38 -9.72 11.27 -15.58
C TRP A 38 -10.19 12.18 -14.45
N LEU A 39 -9.27 12.86 -13.75
CA LEU A 39 -9.62 13.85 -12.71
C LEU A 39 -10.52 14.96 -13.27
N HIS A 40 -10.19 15.47 -14.46
CA HIS A 40 -10.97 16.49 -15.13
C HIS A 40 -12.36 15.99 -15.54
N ALA A 41 -12.47 14.78 -16.08
CA ALA A 41 -13.74 14.17 -16.48
C ALA A 41 -14.72 14.02 -15.30
N HIS A 42 -14.18 13.80 -14.09
CA HIS A 42 -14.96 13.67 -12.87
C HIS A 42 -15.09 14.96 -12.05
N GLY A 43 -14.51 16.07 -12.53
CA GLY A 43 -14.58 17.37 -11.85
C GLY A 43 -13.92 17.39 -10.47
N VAL A 44 -12.94 16.51 -10.23
CA VAL A 44 -12.25 16.39 -8.95
C VAL A 44 -10.79 16.84 -9.06
N SER A 45 -10.26 17.38 -7.96
CA SER A 45 -8.83 17.70 -7.85
C SER A 45 -8.06 16.54 -7.23
N ALA A 46 -6.78 16.39 -7.60
CA ALA A 46 -5.86 15.46 -6.95
C ALA A 46 -5.69 15.72 -5.44
N SER A 47 -6.03 16.91 -4.96
CA SER A 47 -6.03 17.27 -3.53
C SER A 47 -7.32 16.88 -2.78
N SER A 48 -8.33 16.36 -3.50
CA SER A 48 -9.61 15.97 -2.94
C SER A 48 -9.48 14.71 -2.08
N GLU A 49 -10.17 14.70 -0.94
CA GLU A 49 -10.22 13.53 -0.04
C GLU A 49 -10.99 12.34 -0.62
N PHE A 50 -11.81 12.60 -1.66
CA PHE A 50 -12.58 11.60 -2.40
C PHE A 50 -11.73 10.84 -3.42
N VAL A 51 -10.59 11.39 -3.83
CA VAL A 51 -9.65 10.72 -4.73
C VAL A 51 -8.71 9.89 -3.87
N ARG A 52 -8.84 8.58 -3.98
CA ARG A 52 -8.10 7.62 -3.18
C ARG A 52 -7.28 6.70 -4.06
N ILE A 53 -6.25 6.13 -3.48
CA ILE A 53 -5.33 5.20 -4.14
C ILE A 53 -5.15 3.96 -3.29
N LEU A 54 -5.08 2.81 -3.96
CA LEU A 54 -4.78 1.50 -3.36
C LEU A 54 -3.75 0.76 -4.22
N PRO A 55 -2.92 -0.10 -3.61
CA PRO A 55 -2.11 -1.05 -4.37
C PRO A 55 -3.02 -2.01 -5.15
N ALA A 56 -2.58 -2.44 -6.33
CA ALA A 56 -3.38 -3.34 -7.19
C ALA A 56 -3.75 -4.65 -6.49
N GLU A 57 -2.90 -5.16 -5.59
CA GLU A 57 -3.16 -6.37 -4.79
C GLU A 57 -4.43 -6.27 -3.92
N THR A 58 -4.89 -5.04 -3.64
CA THR A 58 -6.05 -4.76 -2.78
C THR A 58 -7.23 -4.19 -3.57
N GLU A 59 -7.22 -4.19 -4.92
CA GLU A 59 -8.31 -3.57 -5.71
C GLU A 59 -9.69 -4.18 -5.42
N ALA A 60 -9.75 -5.43 -4.94
CA ALA A 60 -10.98 -6.16 -4.65
C ALA A 60 -11.85 -5.51 -3.55
N ILE A 61 -11.30 -4.59 -2.74
CA ILE A 61 -12.07 -3.87 -1.73
C ILE A 61 -12.75 -2.61 -2.29
N ILE A 62 -12.42 -2.21 -3.52
CA ILE A 62 -13.02 -1.06 -4.19
C ILE A 62 -14.45 -1.42 -4.58
N PRO A 63 -15.47 -0.62 -4.21
CA PRO A 63 -16.84 -0.85 -4.64
C PRO A 63 -16.96 -0.92 -6.16
N GLU A 64 -17.77 -1.85 -6.70
CA GLU A 64 -17.95 -1.98 -8.16
C GLU A 64 -18.54 -0.72 -8.81
N GLU A 65 -19.29 0.08 -8.04
CA GLU A 65 -19.86 1.36 -8.47
C GLU A 65 -18.86 2.52 -8.49
N ALA A 66 -17.65 2.32 -7.96
CA ALA A 66 -16.63 3.36 -7.89
C ALA A 66 -15.91 3.49 -9.23
N GLU A 67 -15.82 4.73 -9.72
CA GLU A 67 -14.99 5.04 -10.87
C GLU A 67 -13.53 4.76 -10.51
N ARG A 68 -12.86 3.95 -11.34
CA ARG A 68 -11.50 3.47 -11.13
C ARG A 68 -10.61 3.71 -12.33
N LEU A 69 -9.35 4.01 -12.05
CA LEU A 69 -8.30 4.21 -13.04
C LEU A 69 -7.04 3.44 -12.61
N PRO A 70 -6.66 2.37 -13.32
CA PRO A 70 -5.36 1.74 -13.16
C PRO A 70 -4.23 2.74 -13.44
N VAL A 71 -3.19 2.76 -12.59
CA VAL A 71 -2.01 3.59 -12.79
C VAL A 71 -0.71 2.81 -12.55
N PRO A 72 0.30 2.98 -13.42
CA PRO A 72 1.63 2.45 -13.18
C PRO A 72 2.30 3.25 -12.06
N LEU A 73 3.07 2.57 -11.22
CA LEU A 73 3.88 3.19 -10.16
C LEU A 73 5.31 2.66 -10.22
N SER A 74 6.26 3.55 -9.97
CA SER A 74 7.64 3.18 -9.69
C SER A 74 7.71 2.35 -8.38
N PRO A 75 8.71 1.47 -8.19
CA PRO A 75 8.84 0.67 -6.97
C PRO A 75 8.80 1.49 -5.67
N GLU A 76 9.41 2.67 -5.68
CA GLU A 76 9.42 3.61 -4.55
C GLU A 76 8.05 4.23 -4.26
N GLU A 77 7.26 4.47 -5.30
CA GLU A 77 5.87 4.97 -5.19
C GLU A 77 4.95 3.88 -4.67
N THR A 78 5.12 2.65 -5.14
CA THR A 78 4.39 1.48 -4.67
C THR A 78 4.59 1.26 -3.16
N ILE A 79 5.81 1.45 -2.65
CA ILE A 79 6.09 1.40 -1.20
C ILE A 79 5.34 2.53 -0.47
N ARG A 80 5.40 3.76 -0.97
CA ARG A 80 4.71 4.91 -0.35
C ARG A 80 3.19 4.74 -0.31
N VAL A 81 2.58 4.25 -1.39
CA VAL A 81 1.14 3.95 -1.43
C VAL A 81 0.79 2.88 -0.41
N GLN A 82 1.57 1.80 -0.32
CA GLN A 82 1.35 0.75 0.67
C GLN A 82 1.44 1.29 2.11
N GLN A 83 2.48 2.06 2.42
CA GLN A 83 2.66 2.66 3.75
C GLN A 83 1.53 3.62 4.11
N ALA A 84 1.05 4.41 3.16
CA ALA A 84 -0.06 5.34 3.36
C ALA A 84 -1.41 4.64 3.51
N CYS A 85 -1.57 3.46 2.91
CA CYS A 85 -2.76 2.61 3.05
C CYS A 85 -2.73 1.75 4.32
N ALA A 86 -1.54 1.54 4.90
CA ALA A 86 -1.39 0.75 6.11
C ALA A 86 -2.04 1.47 7.31
N PRO A 87 -2.79 0.78 8.18
CA PRO A 87 -3.28 1.37 9.41
C PRO A 87 -2.09 1.80 10.28
N ARG A 88 -2.19 2.92 11.01
CA ARG A 88 -1.07 3.57 11.73
C ARG A 88 -0.21 2.64 12.61
N SER A 89 -0.74 1.52 13.11
CA SER A 89 0.03 0.52 13.86
C SER A 89 1.02 -0.30 13.02
N VAL A 90 0.83 -0.34 11.70
CA VAL A 90 1.66 -1.09 10.74
C VAL A 90 2.79 -0.22 10.19
N THR A 91 2.56 1.09 9.98
CA THR A 91 3.59 2.02 9.48
C THR A 91 4.77 2.22 10.45
N ASP A 92 4.49 2.19 11.75
CA ASP A 92 5.51 2.29 12.82
C ASP A 92 6.40 1.04 12.83
N ILE A 93 5.77 -0.14 12.78
CA ILE A 93 6.44 -1.44 12.70
C ILE A 93 7.18 -1.62 11.37
N GLU A 94 6.64 -1.16 10.23
CA GLU A 94 7.31 -1.23 8.91
C GLU A 94 8.54 -0.31 8.85
N SER A 95 8.50 0.85 9.51
CA SER A 95 9.68 1.72 9.63
C SER A 95 10.75 1.09 10.52
N GLU A 96 10.36 0.46 11.64
CA GLU A 96 11.29 -0.35 12.45
C GLU A 96 11.86 -1.52 11.63
N LEU A 97 11.06 -2.23 10.83
CA LEU A 97 11.50 -3.35 9.99
C LEU A 97 12.54 -2.93 8.93
N LEU A 98 12.38 -1.75 8.35
CA LEU A 98 13.32 -1.17 7.39
C LEU A 98 14.65 -0.77 8.04
N ASP A 99 14.61 -0.23 9.26
CA ASP A 99 15.79 0.15 10.06
C ASP A 99 16.54 -1.10 10.58
N PHE A 100 15.81 -2.14 10.98
CA PHE A 100 16.36 -3.42 11.45
C PHE A 100 17.02 -4.26 10.34
N ARG A 101 16.77 -3.97 9.06
CA ARG A 101 17.44 -4.63 7.93
C ARG A 101 18.95 -4.36 7.92
N ASP A 102 19.43 -3.34 8.63
CA ASP A 102 20.85 -2.97 8.74
C ASP A 102 21.60 -3.74 9.85
N THR A 103 20.88 -4.34 10.83
CA THR A 103 21.51 -4.98 12.00
C THR A 103 21.10 -6.46 12.14
N THR A 104 21.92 -7.35 11.61
CA THR A 104 21.69 -8.79 11.43
C THR A 104 21.68 -9.63 12.73
N ARG A 105 20.95 -9.24 13.79
CA ARG A 105 20.98 -9.99 15.06
C ARG A 105 19.67 -10.35 15.73
N GLU A 106 18.52 -9.80 15.33
CA GLU A 106 17.23 -10.10 16.01
C GLU A 106 16.07 -10.41 15.04
N ARG A 107 16.36 -11.15 13.97
CA ARG A 107 15.43 -11.45 12.87
C ARG A 107 14.23 -12.31 13.29
N GLU A 108 14.41 -13.25 14.23
CA GLU A 108 13.35 -14.19 14.64
C GLU A 108 12.28 -13.55 15.53
N SER A 109 12.71 -12.72 16.50
CA SER A 109 11.83 -11.96 17.40
C SER A 109 10.90 -11.02 16.62
N LEU A 110 11.44 -10.42 15.56
CA LEU A 110 10.76 -9.49 14.68
C LEU A 110 9.73 -10.19 13.77
N VAL A 111 10.03 -11.38 13.24
CA VAL A 111 9.04 -12.21 12.51
C VAL A 111 7.88 -12.59 13.45
N HIS A 112 8.18 -12.97 14.68
CA HIS A 112 7.16 -13.36 15.66
C HIS A 112 6.23 -12.20 16.05
N ARG A 113 6.80 -10.99 16.25
CA ARG A 113 6.01 -9.76 16.51
C ARG A 113 5.15 -9.36 15.30
N ALA A 114 5.69 -9.43 14.08
CA ALA A 114 4.95 -9.09 12.86
C ALA A 114 3.73 -10.02 12.63
N LEU A 115 3.89 -11.32 12.92
CA LEU A 115 2.78 -12.28 12.85
C LEU A 115 1.74 -12.04 13.94
N THR A 116 2.19 -11.70 15.16
CA THR A 116 1.28 -11.34 16.27
C THR A 116 0.48 -10.07 15.97
N ALA A 117 1.05 -9.16 15.19
CA ALA A 117 0.37 -7.97 14.68
C ALA A 117 -0.61 -8.26 13.51
N GLY A 118 -0.69 -9.50 13.03
CA GLY A 118 -1.60 -9.91 11.95
C GLY A 118 -1.06 -9.70 10.54
N ILE A 119 0.25 -9.45 10.37
CA ILE A 119 0.87 -9.31 9.05
C ILE A 119 0.97 -10.70 8.40
N PRO A 120 0.47 -10.90 7.17
CA PRO A 120 0.54 -12.19 6.50
C PRO A 120 1.99 -12.60 6.20
N ALA A 121 2.32 -13.87 6.42
CA ALA A 121 3.64 -14.46 6.17
C ALA A 121 4.29 -14.12 4.80
N PRO A 122 3.57 -14.14 3.66
CA PRO A 122 4.16 -13.74 2.37
C PRO A 122 4.59 -12.26 2.31
N ARG A 123 4.05 -11.41 3.19
CA ARG A 123 4.41 -9.99 3.26
C ARG A 123 5.64 -9.77 4.14
N ILE A 124 5.74 -10.52 5.24
CA ILE A 124 6.96 -10.55 6.07
C ILE A 124 8.16 -11.05 5.25
N ALA A 125 7.95 -12.10 4.45
CA ALA A 125 8.96 -12.63 3.53
C ALA A 125 9.50 -11.56 2.57
N GLN A 126 8.61 -10.80 1.93
CA GLN A 126 8.99 -9.71 1.02
C GLN A 126 9.74 -8.57 1.73
N LEU A 127 9.30 -8.17 2.93
CA LEU A 127 9.90 -7.06 3.68
C LEU A 127 11.25 -7.43 4.30
N THR A 128 11.40 -8.67 4.76
CA THR A 128 12.62 -9.16 5.42
C THR A 128 13.59 -9.87 4.46
N GLY A 129 13.20 -10.08 3.20
CA GLY A 129 13.94 -10.90 2.23
C GLY A 129 14.10 -12.36 2.65
N LEU A 130 13.17 -12.89 3.46
CA LEU A 130 13.09 -14.31 3.84
C LEU A 130 12.24 -15.07 2.85
N ASP A 131 12.48 -16.38 2.71
CA ASP A 131 11.56 -17.24 1.99
C ASP A 131 10.24 -17.38 2.80
N PRO A 132 9.05 -17.33 2.16
CA PRO A 132 7.77 -17.48 2.86
C PRO A 132 7.64 -18.84 3.57
N GLN A 133 8.37 -19.86 3.10
CA GLN A 133 8.49 -21.15 3.78
C GLN A 133 9.34 -21.07 5.07
N GLU A 134 10.37 -20.23 5.10
CA GLU A 134 11.19 -20.01 6.30
C GLU A 134 10.42 -19.25 7.37
N VAL A 135 9.62 -18.25 6.98
CA VAL A 135 8.71 -17.52 7.87
C VAL A 135 7.72 -18.47 8.56
N GLY A 136 7.17 -19.44 7.82
CA GLY A 136 6.26 -20.44 8.38
C GLY A 136 6.93 -21.47 9.33
N ARG A 137 8.23 -21.76 9.15
CA ARG A 137 8.99 -22.65 10.04
C ARG A 137 9.36 -21.98 11.35
N LEU A 138 9.67 -20.68 11.32
CA LEU A 138 9.97 -19.88 12.51
C LEU A 138 8.78 -19.76 13.48
N THR A 139 7.56 -20.06 13.02
CA THR A 139 6.35 -20.11 13.86
C THR A 139 6.06 -21.43 14.55
N GLN A 140 6.73 -22.54 14.19
CA GLN A 140 6.48 -23.87 14.78
C GLN A 140 7.54 -24.31 15.81
N GLY A 141 8.47 -23.41 16.18
CA GLY A 141 9.53 -23.66 17.17
C GLY A 141 9.16 -23.25 18.58
#